data_AF-A0A4Y2JYU2-F1
#
_entry.id   AF-A0A4Y2JYU2-F1
#
_cell.length_a   1.000
_cell.length_b   1.000
_cell.length_c   1.000
_cell.angle_alpha   90.00
_cell.angle_beta   90.00
_cell.angle_gamma   90.00
#
_symmetry.space_group_name_H-M   'P 1'
#
loop_
_entity.id
_entity.type
_entity.pdbx_description
1 polymer ?
#
loop_
_entity_poly.entity_id
_entity_poly.type
_entity_poly.pdbx_seq_one_letter_code
_entity_poly.pdbx_strand_id
1 'polypeptide(L)'
;MSDLLQTKIAIWVVSKWEGMCKCGKTERTNDQLLPQTGDKNIIKHLLPSYYSYSKWIFPNKTSCYSNHRQLDNLADRQYFHLVLNSSIQSKYDPALASQVLLWLKDVMGLEDIDTSGEREPFYQLLKDGQVLCRLINVLQPGSIPEKKINNTKMAFKCMENINLFLEQVKKLGVPAEETFQTVDLWEQQNLTSVLICLQSLARKASKFGFKSIGPKEAEANVRQFTDEQLKAGQGVISLQYGSNKGANQSGINFGNTRHM
;
A
#
# COMPACT_ATOMS: atom_id res chain seq x y z
N MET A 1 2.78 -34.99 -16.02
CA MET A 1 1.38 -35.21 -16.48
C MET A 1 0.48 -34.00 -16.15
N SER A 2 1.03 -32.79 -16.25
CA SER A 2 0.41 -31.52 -15.83
C SER A 2 0.34 -30.49 -16.97
N ASP A 3 1.09 -30.69 -18.06
CA ASP A 3 1.22 -29.69 -19.13
C ASP A 3 0.16 -29.81 -20.23
N LEU A 4 -0.64 -30.88 -20.24
CA LEU A 4 -1.72 -31.10 -21.20
C LEU A 4 -3.07 -30.49 -20.79
N LEU A 5 -3.19 -29.99 -19.56
CA LEU A 5 -4.41 -29.35 -19.06
C LEU A 5 -4.42 -27.83 -19.25
N GLN A 6 -3.25 -27.18 -19.33
CA GLN A 6 -3.18 -25.74 -19.62
C GLN A 6 -3.42 -25.42 -21.11
N THR A 7 -3.05 -26.32 -22.03
CA THR A 7 -3.25 -26.11 -23.48
C THR A 7 -4.72 -26.25 -23.92
N LYS A 8 -5.54 -27.02 -23.19
CA LYS A 8 -6.95 -27.25 -23.55
C LYS A 8 -7.88 -26.09 -23.14
N ILE A 9 -7.51 -25.28 -22.17
CA ILE A 9 -8.30 -24.09 -21.76
C ILE A 9 -8.07 -22.92 -22.74
N ALA A 10 -6.86 -22.79 -23.29
CA ALA A 10 -6.53 -21.74 -24.26
C ALA A 10 -7.29 -21.89 -25.60
N ILE A 11 -7.59 -23.13 -26.03
CA ILE A 11 -8.29 -23.41 -27.29
C ILE A 11 -9.80 -23.09 -27.18
N TRP A 12 -10.40 -23.18 -25.99
CA TRP A 12 -11.84 -22.95 -25.81
C TRP A 12 -12.25 -21.47 -25.83
N VAL A 13 -11.34 -20.56 -25.47
CA VAL A 13 -11.62 -19.11 -25.42
C VAL A 13 -11.54 -18.46 -26.80
N VAL A 14 -10.73 -18.98 -27.72
CA VAL A 14 -10.55 -18.41 -29.07
C VAL A 14 -11.71 -18.78 -30.01
N SER A 15 -12.33 -19.95 -29.88
CA SER A 15 -13.40 -20.40 -30.80
C SER A 15 -14.79 -19.81 -30.55
N LYS A 16 -14.99 -18.93 -29.56
CA LYS A 16 -16.30 -18.30 -29.28
C LYS A 16 -16.45 -16.88 -29.84
N TRP A 17 -15.48 -16.42 -30.64
CA TRP A 17 -15.46 -15.06 -31.22
C TRP A 17 -15.50 -15.02 -32.76
N GLU A 18 -15.98 -16.09 -33.42
CA GLU A 18 -16.18 -16.13 -34.88
C GLU A 18 -17.67 -16.08 -35.30
N GLY A 19 -18.53 -15.46 -34.51
CA GLY A 19 -19.96 -15.36 -34.80
C GLY A 19 -20.45 -13.91 -34.86
N MET A 20 -20.73 -13.43 -36.09
CA MET A 20 -21.53 -12.25 -36.45
C MET A 20 -20.81 -10.90 -36.55
N CYS A 21 -20.29 -10.60 -37.75
CA CYS A 21 -20.47 -9.29 -38.36
C CYS A 21 -20.41 -9.42 -39.90
N LYS A 22 -21.57 -9.50 -40.56
CA LYS A 22 -21.69 -9.38 -42.01
C LYS A 22 -21.74 -7.89 -42.37
N CYS A 23 -20.65 -7.36 -42.92
CA CYS A 23 -20.60 -6.08 -43.61
C CYS A 23 -19.72 -6.29 -44.86
N GLY A 24 -20.30 -6.06 -46.04
CA GLY A 24 -19.78 -6.50 -47.33
C GLY A 24 -18.43 -5.90 -47.70
N LYS A 25 -17.54 -6.75 -48.21
CA LYS A 25 -16.34 -6.35 -48.94
C LYS A 25 -16.70 -6.29 -50.42
N THR A 26 -16.60 -5.12 -51.05
CA THR A 26 -16.42 -5.02 -52.49
C THR A 26 -14.92 -5.10 -52.78
N GLU A 27 -14.53 -6.19 -53.43
CA GLU A 27 -13.18 -6.45 -53.92
C GLU A 27 -12.84 -5.48 -55.05
N ARG A 28 -11.59 -5.00 -55.09
CA ARG A 28 -11.00 -4.50 -56.33
C ARG A 28 -9.69 -5.23 -56.58
N THR A 29 -9.72 -5.94 -57.70
CA THR A 29 -8.70 -6.78 -58.30
C THR A 29 -7.49 -5.99 -58.80
N ASN A 30 -6.36 -6.71 -58.89
CA ASN A 30 -5.12 -6.46 -59.62
C ASN A 30 -5.15 -5.35 -60.68
N ASP A 31 -4.07 -4.55 -60.74
CA ASP A 31 -3.43 -4.21 -62.01
C ASP A 31 -1.94 -3.87 -61.83
N GLN A 32 -1.15 -4.31 -62.81
CA GLN A 32 0.31 -4.28 -62.89
C GLN A 32 0.86 -2.90 -63.29
N LEU A 33 2.15 -2.72 -63.01
CA LEU A 33 3.06 -1.59 -63.29
C LEU A 33 3.15 -1.10 -64.75
N LEU A 34 3.43 0.22 -64.92
CA LEU A 34 4.48 0.90 -65.73
C LEU A 34 3.98 2.28 -66.29
N PRO A 35 4.85 3.20 -66.76
CA PRO A 35 6.09 3.73 -66.20
C PRO A 35 6.13 5.29 -66.15
N GLN A 36 7.26 5.80 -65.67
CA GLN A 36 7.65 7.21 -65.50
C GLN A 36 7.64 8.06 -66.78
N THR A 37 7.55 9.39 -66.62
CA THR A 37 8.44 10.37 -67.29
C THR A 37 8.15 11.81 -66.84
N GLY A 38 9.21 12.50 -66.40
CA GLY A 38 9.47 13.95 -66.56
C GLY A 38 8.53 14.92 -65.84
N ASP A 39 8.94 16.10 -65.38
CA ASP A 39 10.22 16.78 -65.45
C ASP A 39 10.07 18.08 -64.63
N LYS A 40 11.18 18.54 -64.04
CA LYS A 40 11.52 19.94 -63.72
C LYS A 40 10.91 20.59 -62.46
N ASN A 41 11.76 20.65 -61.43
CA ASN A 41 12.27 21.86 -60.77
C ASN A 41 11.34 23.08 -60.65
N ILE A 42 11.15 23.59 -59.43
CA ILE A 42 11.43 25.00 -59.05
C ILE A 42 11.45 25.14 -57.52
N ILE A 43 12.48 25.82 -57.04
CA ILE A 43 12.72 26.25 -55.66
C ILE A 43 11.89 27.52 -55.38
N LYS A 44 11.21 27.61 -54.23
CA LYS A 44 11.30 28.71 -53.22
C LYS A 44 10.03 28.87 -52.38
N HIS A 45 10.28 28.93 -51.06
CA HIS A 45 9.59 29.62 -49.97
C HIS A 45 8.29 30.39 -50.27
N LEU A 46 7.28 30.22 -49.41
CA LEU A 46 6.49 31.30 -48.77
C LEU A 46 5.43 30.69 -47.79
N LEU A 47 5.58 30.97 -46.50
CA LEU A 47 4.44 31.16 -45.57
C LEU A 47 3.87 32.58 -45.83
N PRO A 48 2.71 33.05 -45.31
CA PRO A 48 1.62 32.43 -44.53
C PRO A 48 0.18 32.87 -44.93
N SER A 49 -0.83 32.33 -44.21
CA SER A 49 -2.01 33.06 -43.67
C SER A 49 -3.42 32.94 -44.31
N TYR A 50 -4.38 33.08 -43.38
CA TYR A 50 -5.81 33.42 -43.46
C TYR A 50 -6.88 32.32 -43.66
N TYR A 51 -7.61 32.08 -42.56
CA TYR A 51 -9.07 31.92 -42.39
C TYR A 51 -9.92 31.39 -43.56
N SER A 52 -10.66 30.30 -43.32
CA SER A 52 -12.12 30.29 -43.56
C SER A 52 -12.79 29.09 -42.90
N TYR A 53 -13.57 29.34 -41.84
CA TYR A 53 -14.54 28.41 -41.28
C TYR A 53 -15.78 28.36 -42.18
N SER A 54 -16.21 27.18 -42.60
CA SER A 54 -17.62 26.96 -42.98
C SER A 54 -18.11 25.54 -42.69
N LYS A 55 -19.14 25.50 -41.84
CA LYS A 55 -20.28 24.57 -41.78
C LYS A 55 -20.03 23.10 -42.13
N TRP A 56 -19.93 22.27 -41.09
CA TRP A 56 -20.37 20.88 -41.18
C TRP A 56 -21.72 20.72 -40.48
N ILE A 57 -22.70 20.34 -41.29
CA ILE A 57 -24.06 19.96 -40.94
C ILE A 57 -23.97 18.68 -40.11
N PHE A 58 -24.57 18.67 -38.90
CA PHE A 58 -24.69 17.46 -38.09
C PHE A 58 -25.82 16.57 -38.65
N PRO A 59 -25.55 15.32 -39.08
CA PRO A 59 -26.63 14.37 -39.28
C PRO A 59 -27.09 13.84 -37.91
N ASN A 60 -28.37 14.05 -37.65
CA ASN A 60 -29.11 13.54 -36.51
C ASN A 60 -29.08 11.99 -36.49
N LYS A 61 -28.24 11.39 -35.65
CA LYS A 61 -28.32 9.96 -35.32
C LYS A 61 -29.08 9.80 -34.01
N THR A 62 -30.38 9.61 -34.13
CA THR A 62 -31.16 8.91 -33.12
C THR A 62 -30.78 7.42 -33.10
N SER A 63 -30.73 6.88 -31.88
CA SER A 63 -30.65 5.46 -31.52
C SER A 63 -29.28 4.77 -31.60
N CYS A 64 -29.02 3.92 -30.61
CA CYS A 64 -27.79 3.14 -30.34
C CYS A 64 -26.70 3.85 -29.49
N TYR A 65 -27.07 4.46 -28.37
CA TYR A 65 -26.12 4.87 -27.31
C TYR A 65 -26.53 4.29 -25.95
N SER A 66 -26.68 2.96 -25.88
CA SER A 66 -26.85 2.27 -24.60
C SER A 66 -26.21 0.88 -24.71
N ASN A 67 -25.22 0.58 -23.85
CA ASN A 67 -24.71 -0.77 -23.53
C ASN A 67 -23.44 -1.34 -24.21
N HIS A 68 -22.50 -0.54 -24.74
CA HIS A 68 -21.12 -1.05 -25.02
C HIS A 68 -20.02 -0.45 -24.12
N ARG A 69 -20.18 0.78 -23.64
CA ARG A 69 -19.20 1.38 -22.70
C ARG A 69 -19.17 0.71 -21.32
N GLN A 70 -20.20 -0.04 -20.92
CA GLN A 70 -20.27 -0.65 -19.58
C GLN A 70 -19.42 -1.91 -19.41
N LEU A 71 -19.21 -2.69 -20.47
CA LEU A 71 -18.45 -3.95 -20.41
C LEU A 71 -16.94 -3.70 -20.32
N ASP A 72 -16.44 -2.69 -21.05
CA ASP A 72 -15.03 -2.28 -21.00
C ASP A 72 -14.61 -1.85 -19.58
N ASN A 73 -15.49 -1.14 -18.88
CA ASN A 73 -15.24 -0.68 -17.51
C ASN A 73 -15.12 -1.82 -16.46
N LEU A 74 -15.77 -2.96 -16.68
CA LEU A 74 -15.71 -4.10 -15.74
C LEU A 74 -14.42 -4.89 -15.92
N ALA A 75 -14.03 -5.14 -17.18
CA ALA A 75 -12.77 -5.80 -17.50
C ALA A 75 -11.56 -4.97 -17.04
N ASP A 76 -11.60 -3.65 -17.22
CA ASP A 76 -10.54 -2.75 -16.77
C ASP A 76 -10.41 -2.73 -15.24
N ARG A 77 -11.53 -2.73 -14.50
CA ARG A 77 -11.51 -2.83 -13.03
C ARG A 77 -10.95 -4.16 -12.54
N GLN A 78 -11.33 -5.26 -13.20
CA GLN A 78 -10.84 -6.58 -12.83
C GLN A 78 -9.35 -6.74 -13.12
N TYR A 79 -8.88 -6.22 -14.26
CA TYR A 79 -7.45 -6.19 -14.59
C TYR A 79 -6.65 -5.37 -13.57
N PHE A 80 -7.12 -4.18 -13.21
CA PHE A 80 -6.48 -3.36 -12.19
C PHE A 80 -6.36 -4.09 -10.85
N HIS A 81 -7.43 -4.76 -10.40
CA HIS A 81 -7.43 -5.54 -9.17
C HIS A 81 -6.41 -6.70 -9.21
N LEU A 82 -6.30 -7.40 -10.34
CA LEU A 82 -5.31 -8.48 -10.52
C LEU A 82 -3.88 -7.95 -10.47
N VAL A 83 -3.60 -6.82 -11.13
CA VAL A 83 -2.27 -6.18 -11.13
C VAL A 83 -1.89 -5.65 -9.74
N LEU A 84 -2.85 -5.10 -8.99
CA LEU A 84 -2.61 -4.69 -7.62
C LEU A 84 -2.29 -5.90 -6.74
N ASN A 85 -3.09 -6.96 -6.82
CA ASN A 85 -2.88 -8.17 -6.03
C ASN A 85 -1.53 -8.82 -6.34
N SER A 86 -1.10 -8.87 -7.60
CA SER A 86 0.23 -9.39 -7.94
C SER A 86 1.36 -8.52 -7.36
N SER A 87 1.21 -7.19 -7.41
CA SER A 87 2.16 -6.23 -6.85
C SER A 87 2.22 -6.23 -5.32
N ILE A 88 1.13 -6.63 -4.65
CA ILE A 88 1.08 -6.80 -3.19
C ILE A 88 1.73 -8.12 -2.78
N GLN A 89 1.41 -9.19 -3.51
CA GLN A 89 1.94 -10.52 -3.23
C GLN A 89 3.45 -10.61 -3.45
N SER A 90 4.02 -9.82 -4.37
CA SER A 90 5.47 -9.76 -4.57
C SER A 90 6.23 -9.14 -3.39
N LYS A 91 5.56 -8.42 -2.49
CA LYS A 91 6.17 -7.80 -1.30
C LYS A 91 6.29 -8.76 -0.12
N TYR A 92 5.78 -9.98 -0.24
CA TYR A 92 5.82 -10.96 0.83
C TYR A 92 7.25 -11.48 1.02
N ASP A 93 7.80 -11.27 2.21
CA ASP A 93 9.13 -11.77 2.58
C ASP A 93 9.00 -13.06 3.43
N PRO A 94 9.41 -14.22 2.89
CA PRO A 94 9.34 -15.49 3.62
C PRO A 94 10.32 -15.56 4.81
N ALA A 95 11.45 -14.83 4.75
CA ALA A 95 12.41 -14.79 5.85
C ALA A 95 11.80 -14.13 7.08
N LEU A 96 11.16 -12.98 6.89
CA LEU A 96 10.43 -12.30 7.96
C LEU A 96 9.26 -13.15 8.48
N ALA A 97 8.56 -13.89 7.62
CA ALA A 97 7.48 -14.79 8.00
C ALA A 97 7.97 -15.90 8.96
N SER A 98 9.07 -16.57 8.61
CA SER A 98 9.67 -17.60 9.46
C SER A 98 10.09 -17.05 10.84
N GLN A 99 10.65 -15.83 10.89
CA GLN A 99 11.01 -15.18 12.16
C GLN A 99 9.77 -14.92 13.04
N VAL A 100 8.69 -14.43 12.44
CA VAL A 100 7.42 -14.19 13.16
C VAL A 100 6.81 -15.49 13.66
N LEU A 101 6.86 -16.57 12.87
CA LEU A 101 6.37 -17.89 13.26
C LEU A 101 7.18 -18.51 14.41
N LEU A 102 8.52 -18.37 14.38
CA LEU A 102 9.38 -18.77 15.48
C LEU A 102 9.03 -18.03 16.77
N TRP A 103 8.80 -16.72 16.68
CA TRP A 103 8.37 -15.93 17.82
C TRP A 103 6.99 -16.31 18.32
N LEU A 104 6.05 -16.59 17.42
CA LEU A 104 4.73 -17.07 17.78
C LEU A 104 4.82 -18.39 18.57
N LYS A 105 5.69 -19.30 18.13
CA LYS A 105 6.01 -20.54 18.82
C LYS A 105 6.63 -20.29 20.20
N ASP A 106 7.62 -19.40 20.31
CA ASP A 106 8.26 -19.04 21.57
C ASP A 106 7.24 -18.44 22.58
N VAL A 107 6.32 -17.59 22.12
CA VAL A 107 5.33 -16.94 23.00
C VAL A 107 4.22 -17.89 23.42
N MET A 108 3.70 -18.70 22.49
CA MET A 108 2.55 -19.58 22.77
C MET A 108 2.94 -20.94 23.33
N GLY A 109 4.21 -21.37 23.20
CA GLY A 109 4.67 -22.69 23.60
C GLY A 109 4.07 -23.84 22.78
N LEU A 110 3.66 -23.58 21.54
CA LEU A 110 3.06 -24.58 20.64
C LEU A 110 4.15 -25.28 19.81
N GLU A 111 4.28 -26.60 19.93
CA GLU A 111 5.35 -27.34 19.26
C GLU A 111 5.08 -27.58 17.75
N ASP A 112 3.79 -27.64 17.35
CA ASP A 112 3.32 -28.12 16.04
C ASP A 112 3.23 -27.06 14.92
N ILE A 113 3.89 -25.91 15.07
CA ILE A 113 3.82 -24.85 14.04
C ILE A 113 4.91 -25.06 12.99
N ASP A 114 4.51 -25.21 11.73
CA ASP A 114 5.41 -25.24 10.57
C ASP A 114 6.21 -23.94 10.48
N THR A 115 7.54 -24.05 10.51
CA THR A 115 8.47 -22.91 10.53
C THR A 115 8.87 -22.46 9.12
N SER A 116 8.38 -23.12 8.07
CA SER A 116 8.89 -23.01 6.71
C SER A 116 8.71 -21.64 6.04
N GLY A 117 8.02 -20.68 6.69
CA GLY A 117 7.86 -19.30 6.18
C GLY A 117 7.13 -19.19 4.84
N GLU A 118 6.58 -20.31 4.35
CA GLU A 118 5.80 -20.37 3.12
C GLU A 118 4.42 -19.75 3.32
N ARG A 119 3.89 -19.17 2.24
CA ARG A 119 2.62 -18.44 2.25
C ARG A 119 1.43 -19.32 2.66
N GLU A 120 1.34 -20.53 2.11
CA GLU A 120 0.16 -21.38 2.28
C GLU A 120 0.06 -21.94 3.71
N PRO A 121 1.10 -22.53 4.32
CA PRO A 121 1.08 -22.93 5.73
C PRO A 121 0.78 -21.77 6.68
N PHE A 122 1.39 -20.60 6.42
CA PHE A 122 1.16 -19.39 7.20
C PHE A 122 -0.32 -18.97 7.18
N TYR A 123 -0.95 -18.97 5.99
CA TYR A 123 -2.37 -18.66 5.85
C TYR A 123 -3.26 -19.69 6.57
N GLN A 124 -2.99 -20.98 6.37
CA GLN A 124 -3.82 -22.06 6.93
C GLN A 124 -3.84 -22.03 8.46
N LEU A 125 -2.74 -21.64 9.10
CA LEU A 125 -2.63 -21.49 10.55
C LEU A 125 -3.46 -20.32 11.09
N LEU A 126 -3.45 -19.18 10.39
CA LEU A 126 -4.02 -17.93 10.89
C LEU A 126 -5.48 -17.68 10.46
N LYS A 127 -5.94 -18.32 9.38
CA LYS A 127 -7.27 -18.08 8.79
C LYS A 127 -8.44 -18.24 9.78
N ASP A 128 -8.30 -19.11 10.77
CA ASP A 128 -9.36 -19.40 11.74
C ASP A 128 -9.50 -18.28 12.79
N GLY A 129 -8.50 -17.39 12.90
CA GLY A 129 -8.45 -16.29 13.87
C GLY A 129 -8.24 -16.72 15.33
N GLN A 130 -8.44 -18.00 15.65
CA GLN A 130 -8.32 -18.53 17.01
C GLN A 130 -6.90 -18.42 17.57
N VAL A 131 -5.88 -18.71 16.74
CA VAL A 131 -4.46 -18.59 17.12
C VAL A 131 -4.12 -17.15 17.49
N LEU A 132 -4.62 -16.18 16.71
CA LEU A 132 -4.44 -14.75 16.96
C LEU A 132 -5.10 -14.31 18.27
N CYS A 133 -6.33 -14.76 18.54
CA CYS A 133 -6.99 -14.44 19.81
C CYS A 133 -6.25 -15.04 21.01
N ARG A 134 -5.77 -16.29 20.88
CA ARG A 134 -4.99 -16.95 21.93
C ARG A 134 -3.67 -16.23 22.20
N LEU A 135 -2.97 -15.76 21.15
CA LEU A 135 -1.75 -14.96 21.27
C LEU A 135 -1.98 -13.72 22.14
N ILE A 136 -3.06 -12.98 21.90
CA ILE A 136 -3.39 -11.78 22.68
C ILE A 136 -3.68 -12.14 24.13
N ASN A 137 -4.37 -13.24 24.39
CA ASN A 137 -4.64 -13.69 25.76
C ASN A 137 -3.37 -14.10 26.52
N VAL A 138 -2.34 -14.58 25.82
CA VAL A 138 -1.02 -14.86 26.41
C VAL A 138 -0.27 -13.56 26.72
N LEU A 139 -0.30 -12.58 25.81
CA LEU A 139 0.36 -11.28 26.02
C LEU A 139 -0.31 -10.46 27.12
N GLN A 140 -1.64 -10.44 27.13
CA GLN A 140 -2.44 -9.75 28.13
C GLN A 140 -3.62 -10.65 28.55
N PRO A 141 -3.54 -11.26 29.74
CA PRO A 141 -4.59 -12.15 30.22
C PRO A 141 -5.90 -11.37 30.42
N GLY A 142 -7.00 -11.91 29.90
CA GLY A 142 -8.34 -11.33 30.03
C GLY A 142 -8.74 -10.31 28.97
N SER A 143 -7.90 -10.02 27.97
CA SER A 143 -8.25 -9.09 26.88
C SER A 143 -9.39 -9.57 25.98
N ILE A 144 -9.40 -10.85 25.63
CA ILE A 144 -10.48 -11.49 24.86
C ILE A 144 -11.12 -12.58 25.72
N PRO A 145 -12.40 -12.46 26.08
CA PRO A 145 -13.08 -13.51 26.82
C PRO A 145 -13.18 -14.77 25.95
N GLU A 146 -12.71 -15.91 26.45
CA GLU A 146 -12.68 -17.18 25.71
C GLU A 146 -14.04 -17.60 25.17
N LYS A 147 -15.12 -17.23 25.88
CA LYS A 147 -16.51 -17.47 25.46
C LYS A 147 -16.89 -16.80 24.13
N LYS A 148 -16.20 -15.71 23.76
CA LYS A 148 -16.43 -15.01 22.48
C LYS A 148 -15.62 -15.61 21.33
N ILE A 149 -14.62 -16.46 21.62
CA ILE A 149 -13.81 -17.09 20.58
C ILE A 149 -14.63 -18.24 19.99
N ASN A 150 -14.94 -18.12 18.70
CA ASN A 150 -15.69 -19.12 17.98
C ASN A 150 -14.76 -20.19 17.39
N ASN A 151 -15.08 -21.48 17.58
CA ASN A 151 -14.27 -22.58 17.06
C ASN A 151 -14.78 -23.16 15.72
N THR A 152 -15.89 -22.65 15.19
CA THR A 152 -16.49 -23.19 13.96
C THR A 152 -15.83 -22.61 12.71
N LYS A 153 -15.64 -23.43 11.68
CA LYS A 153 -15.05 -23.06 10.37
C LYS A 153 -15.94 -22.18 9.47
N MET A 154 -16.96 -21.54 10.04
CA MET A 154 -17.90 -20.69 9.29
C MET A 154 -17.26 -19.34 9.01
N ALA A 155 -17.29 -18.88 7.74
CA ALA A 155 -16.59 -17.68 7.29
C ALA A 155 -16.85 -16.45 8.18
N PHE A 156 -18.12 -16.18 8.51
CA PHE A 156 -18.51 -15.05 9.35
C PHE A 156 -17.89 -15.11 10.75
N LYS A 157 -17.81 -16.31 11.34
CA LYS A 157 -17.26 -16.48 12.70
C LYS A 157 -15.74 -16.35 12.73
N CYS A 158 -15.06 -16.84 11.70
CA CYS A 158 -13.61 -16.63 11.54
C CYS A 158 -13.30 -15.12 11.39
N MET A 159 -14.09 -14.39 10.59
CA MET A 159 -13.94 -12.94 10.46
C MET A 159 -14.19 -12.20 11.78
N GLU A 160 -15.18 -12.63 12.57
CA GLU A 160 -15.44 -12.05 13.91
C GLU A 160 -14.26 -12.24 14.86
N ASN A 161 -13.66 -13.44 14.89
CA ASN A 161 -12.45 -13.70 15.68
C ASN A 161 -11.30 -12.75 15.29
N ILE A 162 -11.07 -12.55 13.99
CA ILE A 162 -10.02 -11.65 13.48
C ILE A 162 -10.31 -10.20 13.89
N ASN A 163 -11.57 -9.74 13.83
CA ASN A 163 -11.94 -8.41 14.30
C ASN A 163 -11.67 -8.22 15.80
N LEU A 164 -12.01 -9.21 16.62
CA LEU A 164 -11.71 -9.18 18.06
C LEU A 164 -10.21 -9.03 18.33
N PHE A 165 -9.37 -9.72 17.56
CA PHE A 165 -7.93 -9.56 17.61
C PHE A 165 -7.50 -8.12 17.27
N LEU A 166 -7.99 -7.56 16.16
CA LEU A 166 -7.64 -6.21 15.70
C LEU A 166 -8.02 -5.13 16.72
N GLU A 167 -9.17 -5.25 17.39
CA GLU A 167 -9.58 -4.33 18.45
C GLU A 167 -8.61 -4.32 19.63
N GLN A 168 -8.11 -5.49 20.03
CA GLN A 168 -7.15 -5.58 21.13
C GLN A 168 -5.76 -5.12 20.73
N VAL A 169 -5.30 -5.46 19.53
CA VAL A 169 -3.99 -5.01 19.01
C VAL A 169 -3.88 -3.49 18.99
N LYS A 170 -4.96 -2.79 18.62
CA LYS A 170 -5.02 -1.32 18.69
C LYS A 170 -4.89 -0.81 20.14
N LYS A 171 -5.53 -1.46 21.10
CA LYS A 171 -5.42 -1.12 22.54
C LYS A 171 -4.02 -1.38 23.10
N LEU A 172 -3.31 -2.39 22.58
CA LEU A 172 -1.93 -2.71 22.96
C LEU A 172 -0.91 -1.67 22.41
N GLY A 173 -1.36 -0.73 21.58
CA GLY A 173 -0.54 0.39 21.09
C GLY A 173 0.20 0.11 19.80
N VAL A 174 -0.28 -0.84 18.99
CA VAL A 174 0.13 -0.97 17.57
C VAL A 174 -0.58 0.13 16.77
N PRO A 175 0.14 0.89 15.92
CA PRO A 175 -0.46 1.96 15.12
C PRO A 175 -1.48 1.39 14.14
N ALA A 176 -2.57 2.11 13.89
CA ALA A 176 -3.64 1.67 12.99
C ALA A 176 -3.14 1.45 11.54
N GLU A 177 -2.08 2.14 11.13
CA GLU A 177 -1.42 2.00 9.83
C GLU A 177 -0.79 0.62 9.61
N GLU A 178 -0.30 0.00 10.68
CA GLU A 178 0.28 -1.34 10.64
C GLU A 178 -0.76 -2.44 10.96
N THR A 179 -2.02 -2.06 11.23
CA THR A 179 -3.12 -3.02 11.35
C THR A 179 -3.70 -3.37 9.98
N PHE A 180 -4.28 -4.56 9.87
CA PHE A 180 -4.89 -5.07 8.64
C PHE A 180 -6.41 -5.19 8.76
N GLN A 181 -7.09 -5.45 7.64
CA GLN A 181 -8.53 -5.69 7.59
C GLN A 181 -8.84 -7.19 7.51
N THR A 182 -10.01 -7.63 7.98
CA THR A 182 -10.38 -9.05 7.95
C THR A 182 -10.33 -9.68 6.56
N VAL A 183 -10.65 -8.88 5.54
CA VAL A 183 -10.62 -9.28 4.13
C VAL A 183 -9.20 -9.63 3.67
N ASP A 184 -8.18 -8.94 4.20
CA ASP A 184 -6.77 -9.15 3.84
C ASP A 184 -6.31 -10.57 4.19
N LEU A 185 -6.72 -11.04 5.37
CA LEU A 185 -6.39 -12.38 5.84
C LEU A 185 -7.34 -13.42 5.23
N TRP A 186 -8.66 -13.26 5.33
CA TRP A 186 -9.63 -14.29 4.95
C TRP A 186 -9.63 -14.59 3.44
N GLU A 187 -9.65 -13.54 2.60
CA GLU A 187 -9.63 -13.67 1.13
C GLU A 187 -8.21 -13.66 0.56
N GLN A 188 -7.20 -13.59 1.42
CA GLN A 188 -5.77 -13.50 1.05
C GLN A 188 -5.44 -12.33 0.11
N GLN A 189 -6.13 -11.20 0.23
CA GLN A 189 -5.84 -10.02 -0.60
C GLN A 189 -4.44 -9.49 -0.29
N ASN A 190 -4.07 -9.42 1.01
CA ASN A 190 -2.80 -8.87 1.46
C ASN A 190 -2.27 -9.59 2.70
N LEU A 191 -1.52 -10.67 2.50
CA LEU A 191 -0.87 -11.38 3.62
C LEU A 191 0.33 -10.63 4.19
N THR A 192 0.92 -9.71 3.41
CA THR A 192 2.06 -8.90 3.84
C THR A 192 1.66 -7.93 4.95
N SER A 193 0.44 -7.35 4.92
CA SER A 193 -0.04 -6.49 6.00
C SER A 193 -0.25 -7.25 7.32
N VAL A 194 -0.73 -8.50 7.25
CA VAL A 194 -0.88 -9.38 8.43
C VAL A 194 0.49 -9.64 9.06
N LEU A 195 1.49 -9.92 8.24
CA LEU A 195 2.86 -10.17 8.66
C LEU A 195 3.52 -8.94 9.30
N ILE A 196 3.31 -7.75 8.73
CA ILE A 196 3.77 -6.47 9.32
C ILE A 196 3.08 -6.24 10.67
N CYS A 197 1.76 -6.45 10.76
CA CYS A 197 1.01 -6.31 12.02
C CYS A 197 1.56 -7.20 13.14
N LEU A 198 1.86 -8.47 12.83
CA LEU A 198 2.46 -9.39 13.79
C LEU A 198 3.87 -8.98 14.19
N GLN A 199 4.69 -8.49 13.24
CA GLN A 199 6.01 -7.95 13.53
C GLN A 199 5.92 -6.72 14.46
N SER A 200 4.96 -5.83 14.22
CA SER A 200 4.69 -4.68 15.09
C SER A 200 4.25 -5.09 16.48
N LEU A 201 3.36 -6.09 16.58
CA LEU A 201 2.97 -6.66 17.86
C LEU A 201 4.18 -7.26 18.59
N ALA A 202 5.05 -7.97 17.87
CA ALA A 202 6.29 -8.53 18.42
C ALA A 202 7.26 -7.44 18.92
N ARG A 203 7.34 -6.27 18.27
CA ARG A 203 8.10 -5.11 18.78
C ARG A 203 7.54 -4.63 20.13
N LYS A 204 6.21 -4.63 20.29
CA LYS A 204 5.54 -4.23 21.54
C LYS A 204 5.58 -5.28 22.64
N ALA A 205 5.84 -6.55 22.30
CA ALA A 205 5.91 -7.67 23.24
C ALA A 205 6.92 -7.45 24.38
N SER A 206 7.99 -6.68 24.15
CA SER A 206 8.96 -6.30 25.19
C SER A 206 8.31 -5.60 26.39
N LYS A 207 7.22 -4.84 26.19
CA LYS A 207 6.49 -4.19 27.29
C LYS A 207 5.77 -5.18 28.21
N PHE A 208 5.48 -6.37 27.70
CA PHE A 208 4.77 -7.43 28.41
C PHE A 208 5.72 -8.50 28.97
N GLY A 209 7.05 -8.29 28.86
CA GLY A 209 8.05 -9.23 29.36
C GLY A 209 8.38 -10.38 28.41
N PHE A 210 7.88 -10.35 27.18
CA PHE A 210 8.21 -11.34 26.15
C PHE A 210 9.36 -10.87 25.26
N LYS A 211 10.06 -11.82 24.64
CA LYS A 211 11.11 -11.56 23.65
C LYS A 211 10.54 -10.73 22.50
N SER A 212 11.13 -9.58 22.21
CA SER A 212 10.73 -8.75 21.07
C SER A 212 11.49 -9.09 19.81
N ILE A 213 10.84 -8.94 18.66
CA ILE A 213 11.49 -8.99 17.35
C ILE A 213 11.70 -7.57 16.84
N GLY A 214 12.90 -7.28 16.34
CA GLY A 214 13.22 -6.04 15.63
C GLY A 214 13.66 -4.88 16.53
N PRO A 215 13.95 -3.71 15.92
CA PRO A 215 14.42 -2.54 16.64
C PRO A 215 13.36 -2.05 17.65
N LYS A 216 13.80 -1.74 18.87
CA LYS A 216 12.93 -1.13 19.88
C LYS A 216 12.47 0.23 19.38
N GLU A 217 11.16 0.48 19.40
CA GLU A 217 10.64 1.81 19.10
C GLU A 217 11.15 2.84 20.12
N ALA A 218 11.55 4.00 19.63
CA ALA A 218 12.05 5.07 20.47
C ALA A 218 10.96 5.56 21.42
N GLU A 219 11.25 5.55 22.72
CA GLU A 219 10.41 6.19 23.72
C GLU A 219 10.74 7.68 23.75
N ALA A 220 9.70 8.54 23.78
CA ALA A 220 9.88 9.97 23.88
C ALA A 220 10.53 10.31 25.23
N ASN A 221 11.80 10.73 25.22
CA ASN A 221 12.47 11.25 26.40
C ASN A 221 12.07 12.71 26.61
N VAL A 222 11.00 12.93 27.36
CA VAL A 222 10.58 14.28 27.76
C VAL A 222 11.55 14.79 28.82
N ARG A 223 12.48 15.66 28.40
CA ARG A 223 13.40 16.33 29.32
C ARG A 223 12.61 17.37 30.09
N GLN A 224 12.48 17.19 31.40
CA GLN A 224 11.96 18.22 32.29
C GLN A 224 13.14 19.08 32.75
N PHE A 225 13.08 20.37 32.46
CA PHE A 225 14.03 21.35 32.97
C PHE A 225 13.42 22.02 34.21
N THR A 226 14.26 22.35 35.17
CA THR A 226 13.83 23.16 36.33
C THR A 226 13.47 24.58 35.89
N ASP A 227 12.57 25.25 36.60
CA ASP A 227 12.19 26.64 36.30
C ASP A 227 13.39 27.59 36.29
N GLU A 228 14.36 27.36 37.17
CA GLU A 228 15.62 28.12 37.21
C GLU A 228 16.45 27.91 35.94
N GLN A 229 16.54 26.67 35.42
CA GLN A 229 17.23 26.38 34.17
C GLN A 229 16.50 26.99 32.95
N LEU A 230 15.16 26.96 32.93
CA LEU A 230 14.37 27.61 31.89
C LEU A 230 14.59 29.13 31.89
N LYS A 231 14.61 29.74 33.08
CA LYS A 231 14.88 31.18 33.26
C LYS A 231 16.32 31.55 32.88
N ALA A 232 17.30 30.71 33.24
CA ALA A 232 18.69 30.89 32.82
C ALA A 232 18.84 30.80 31.30
N GLY A 233 18.06 29.94 30.64
CA GLY A 233 18.02 29.82 29.18
C GLY A 233 17.53 31.08 28.47
N GLN A 234 16.59 31.82 29.05
CA GLN A 234 16.08 33.08 28.47
C GLN A 234 17.15 34.18 28.38
N GLY A 235 18.17 34.15 29.24
CA GLY A 235 19.29 35.10 29.22
C GLY A 235 20.39 34.77 28.20
N VAL A 236 20.34 33.59 27.57
CA VAL A 236 21.34 33.15 26.60
C VAL A 236 20.93 33.63 25.21
N ILE A 237 21.57 34.72 24.77
CA ILE A 237 21.38 35.27 23.43
C ILE A 237 22.18 34.42 22.44
N SER A 238 21.54 33.98 21.36
CA SER A 238 22.21 33.23 20.29
C SER A 238 23.38 34.03 19.71
N LEU A 239 24.50 33.37 19.44
CA LEU A 239 25.73 33.95 18.87
C LEU A 239 25.49 34.83 17.62
N GLN A 240 24.42 34.57 16.87
CA GLN A 240 24.02 35.36 15.71
C GLN A 240 23.50 36.78 16.06
N TYR A 241 22.95 36.99 17.26
CA TYR A 241 22.48 38.29 17.74
C TYR A 241 23.54 39.08 18.52
N GLY A 242 24.79 38.59 18.52
CA GLY A 242 25.91 39.19 19.25
C GLY A 242 26.09 38.62 20.65
N SER A 243 27.32 38.77 21.19
CA SER A 243 27.71 38.24 22.50
C SER A 243 27.70 39.35 23.55
N ASN A 244 26.84 39.20 24.54
CA ASN A 244 26.75 40.03 25.76
C ASN A 244 27.92 39.78 26.74
N LYS A 245 28.84 38.86 26.45
CA LYS A 245 30.05 38.58 27.26
C LYS A 245 31.30 39.36 26.83
N GLY A 246 31.26 40.07 25.70
CA GLY A 246 32.44 40.79 25.15
C GLY A 246 32.47 42.29 25.44
N ALA A 247 31.33 42.93 25.72
CA ALA A 247 31.25 44.35 26.01
C ALA A 247 30.56 44.53 27.36
N ASN A 248 31.34 44.54 28.45
CA ASN A 248 30.79 45.06 29.70
C ASN A 248 30.61 46.57 29.53
N GLN A 249 29.47 47.10 29.95
CA GLN A 249 29.21 48.53 30.02
C GLN A 249 30.05 49.21 31.13
N SER A 250 31.21 48.67 31.49
CA SER A 250 32.08 49.31 32.47
C SER A 250 32.86 50.42 31.75
N GLY A 251 32.40 51.66 31.89
CA GLY A 251 33.10 52.84 31.38
C GLY A 251 32.29 53.78 30.49
N ILE A 252 31.03 53.45 30.17
CA ILE A 252 30.15 54.39 29.45
C ILE A 252 29.54 55.37 30.46
N ASN A 253 30.31 56.41 30.82
CA ASN A 253 29.81 57.57 31.55
C ASN A 253 29.08 58.50 30.58
N PHE A 254 27.76 58.32 30.45
CA PHE A 254 26.89 59.27 29.77
C PHE A 254 26.74 60.52 30.64
N GLY A 255 27.56 61.53 30.39
CA GLY A 255 27.33 62.86 30.95
C GLY A 255 28.52 63.52 31.62
N ASN A 256 29.77 63.25 31.22
CA ASN A 256 30.85 64.12 31.67
C ASN A 256 30.81 65.42 30.86
N THR A 257 30.33 66.49 31.50
CA THR A 257 30.23 67.83 30.90
C THR A 257 31.62 68.31 30.52
N ARG A 258 31.81 68.74 29.26
CA ARG A 258 33.07 69.33 28.82
C ARG A 258 33.27 70.64 29.57
N HIS A 259 34.30 70.70 30.41
CA HIS A 259 34.76 71.97 30.97
C HIS A 259 35.19 72.89 29.82
N MET A 260 34.63 74.12 29.81
CA MET A 260 35.04 75.20 28.90
C MET A 260 36.40 75.76 29.30
#